data_AF-A0A1A3Q6D2-F1
#
_entry.id   AF-A0A1A3Q6D2-F1
#
_cell.length_a   1.000
_cell.length_b   1.000
_cell.length_c   1.000
_cell.angle_alpha   90.00
_cell.angle_beta   90.00
_cell.angle_gamma   90.00
#
_symmetry.space_group_name_H-M   'P 1'
#
loop_
_entity.id
_entity.type
_entity.pdbx_description
1 polymer ?
#
loop_
_entity_poly.entity_id
_entity_poly.type
_entity_poly.pdbx_seq_one_letter_code
_entity_poly.pdbx_strand_id
1 'polypeptide(L)'
;MQYSAPAAPPEGALGQPLTTGIGVRATPFSFENPTSKQPDPDFARFKKEARPWALLDAELCAGLESKLTKTGYGFSLLDADNREYKSCDSTAQPFTPIIGLSGDLGVGECARGYVSFALPEGAQIVAVRWDYPGGGGPLRWTLK
;
A
#
# COMPACT_ATOMS: atom_id res chain seq x y z
N MET A 1 10.75 -29.11 21.85
CA MET A 1 10.95 -28.17 20.73
C MET A 1 10.01 -27.00 20.95
N GLN A 2 10.52 -25.83 21.37
CA GLN A 2 9.69 -24.63 21.52
C GLN A 2 9.53 -24.01 20.14
N TYR A 3 8.31 -24.05 19.61
CA TYR A 3 7.92 -23.22 18.47
C TYR A 3 7.80 -21.79 18.99
N SER A 4 8.85 -20.99 18.80
CA SER A 4 8.71 -19.54 18.94
C SER A 4 7.74 -19.06 17.87
N ALA A 5 6.63 -18.45 18.28
CA ALA A 5 5.76 -17.75 17.35
C ALA A 5 6.57 -16.68 16.61
N PRO A 6 6.31 -16.46 15.30
CA PRO A 6 6.98 -15.38 14.57
C PRO A 6 6.72 -14.05 15.29
N ALA A 7 7.75 -13.19 15.34
CA ALA A 7 7.63 -11.86 15.93
C ALA A 7 6.49 -11.10 15.23
N ALA A 8 5.68 -10.39 16.02
CA ALA A 8 4.63 -9.54 15.47
C ALA A 8 5.26 -8.49 14.53
N PRO A 9 4.60 -8.16 13.40
CA PRO A 9 5.11 -7.14 12.49
C PRO A 9 5.27 -5.79 13.20
N PRO A 10 6.19 -4.93 12.75
CA PRO A 10 6.24 -3.55 13.21
C PRO A 10 4.88 -2.86 13.01
N GLU A 11 4.40 -2.18 14.06
CA GLU A 11 3.13 -1.47 14.07
C GLU A 11 3.31 0.03 14.31
N GLY A 12 2.54 0.86 13.61
CA GLY A 12 2.54 2.32 13.74
C GLY A 12 1.18 2.96 13.45
N ALA A 13 1.09 4.28 13.54
CA ALA A 13 -0.05 5.05 13.07
C ALA A 13 0.19 5.63 11.66
N LEU A 14 -0.86 6.00 10.93
CA LEU A 14 -0.69 6.76 9.68
C LEU A 14 0.25 7.97 9.87
N GLY A 15 1.06 8.25 8.86
CA GLY A 15 2.10 9.26 8.85
C GLY A 15 3.41 8.82 9.48
N GLN A 16 3.47 7.68 10.18
CA GLN A 16 4.71 7.17 10.75
C GLN A 16 5.43 6.24 9.77
N PRO A 17 6.70 6.51 9.43
CA PRO A 17 7.48 5.57 8.64
C PRO A 17 7.78 4.30 9.45
N LEU A 18 7.65 3.13 8.82
CA LEU A 18 8.18 1.89 9.36
C LEU A 18 9.21 1.30 8.39
N THR A 19 10.15 0.54 8.94
CA THR A 19 11.26 -0.05 8.20
C THR A 19 11.31 -1.55 8.42
N THR A 20 11.49 -2.33 7.35
CA THR A 20 11.65 -3.78 7.42
C THR A 20 13.05 -4.19 7.89
N GLY A 21 13.23 -5.46 8.20
CA GLY A 21 14.54 -6.01 8.59
C GLY A 21 15.63 -5.89 7.51
N ILE A 22 15.25 -5.63 6.25
CA ILE A 22 16.18 -5.40 5.13
C ILE A 22 16.32 -3.92 4.75
N GLY A 23 15.77 -3.01 5.55
CA GLY A 23 15.94 -1.57 5.39
C GLY A 23 14.94 -0.89 4.45
N VAL A 24 13.97 -1.60 3.86
CA VAL A 24 12.90 -0.94 3.08
C VAL A 24 12.05 -0.11 4.02
N ARG A 25 11.85 1.16 3.70
CA ARG A 25 11.01 2.08 4.48
C ARG A 25 9.71 2.36 3.73
N ALA A 26 8.60 2.22 4.42
CA ALA A 26 7.27 2.52 3.90
C ALA A 26 6.56 3.50 4.82
N THR A 27 5.81 4.43 4.24
CA THR A 27 5.06 5.45 4.98
C THR A 27 3.70 5.68 4.32
N PRO A 28 2.60 5.18 4.89
CA PRO A 28 1.26 5.61 4.49
C PRO A 28 0.95 6.97 5.16
N PHE A 29 0.65 8.00 4.39
CA PHE A 29 0.39 9.35 4.91
C PHE A 29 -1.08 9.59 5.21
N SER A 30 -1.95 9.23 4.27
CA SER A 30 -3.40 9.43 4.39
C SER A 30 -4.17 8.32 3.70
N PHE A 31 -5.39 8.09 4.19
CA PHE A 31 -6.32 7.12 3.63
C PHE A 31 -7.71 7.75 3.49
N GLU A 32 -8.30 7.63 2.29
CA GLU A 32 -9.64 8.10 1.97
C GLU A 32 -10.52 6.90 1.60
N ASN A 33 -11.65 6.71 2.28
CA ASN A 33 -12.62 5.66 1.97
C ASN A 33 -14.06 6.10 2.33
N PRO A 34 -14.93 6.32 1.34
CA PRO A 34 -14.62 6.40 -0.09
C PRO A 34 -13.80 7.67 -0.40
N THR A 35 -13.01 7.66 -1.49
CA THR A 35 -12.42 8.90 -2.00
C THR A 35 -13.44 9.72 -2.79
N SER A 36 -13.31 11.05 -2.71
CA SER A 36 -14.07 12.00 -3.55
C SER A 36 -13.38 12.30 -4.89
N LYS A 37 -12.15 11.79 -5.09
CA LYS A 37 -11.40 12.00 -6.33
C LYS A 37 -12.06 11.24 -7.48
N GLN A 38 -12.00 11.82 -8.67
CA GLN A 38 -12.41 11.14 -9.89
C GLN A 38 -11.22 10.38 -10.48
N PRO A 39 -11.41 9.14 -10.95
CA PRO A 39 -10.36 8.41 -11.65
C PRO A 39 -10.01 9.12 -12.96
N ASP A 40 -8.81 8.87 -13.45
CA ASP A 40 -8.35 9.34 -14.75
C ASP A 40 -9.40 8.97 -15.83
N PRO A 41 -9.84 9.92 -16.67
CA PRO A 41 -10.79 9.66 -17.75
C PRO A 41 -10.36 8.49 -18.65
N ASP A 42 -9.06 8.34 -18.87
CA ASP A 42 -8.48 7.27 -19.68
C ASP A 42 -8.56 5.89 -19.01
N PHE A 43 -8.73 5.84 -17.69
CA PHE A 43 -9.04 4.61 -16.95
C PHE A 43 -10.54 4.35 -16.89
N ALA A 44 -11.36 5.40 -16.67
CA ALA A 44 -12.81 5.30 -16.53
C ALA A 44 -13.48 4.66 -17.77
N ARG A 45 -12.89 4.82 -18.95
CA ARG A 45 -13.34 4.17 -20.19
C ARG A 45 -13.18 2.64 -20.21
N PHE A 46 -12.25 2.08 -19.43
CA PHE A 46 -11.92 0.64 -19.45
C PHE A 46 -12.61 -0.19 -18.37
N LYS A 47 -13.03 0.42 -17.25
CA LYS A 47 -13.76 -0.28 -16.19
C LYS A 47 -15.01 0.50 -15.80
N LYS A 48 -16.16 0.08 -16.35
CA LYS A 48 -17.52 0.54 -16.02
C LYS A 48 -18.01 0.14 -14.61
N GLU A 49 -17.12 -0.29 -13.73
CA GLU A 49 -17.51 -0.70 -12.40
C GLU A 49 -17.65 0.53 -11.52
N ALA A 50 -18.90 0.96 -11.32
CA ALA A 50 -19.27 2.03 -10.40
C ALA A 50 -19.11 1.58 -8.94
N ARG A 51 -17.89 1.18 -8.54
CA ARG A 51 -17.56 0.86 -7.16
C ARG A 51 -16.93 2.08 -6.48
N PRO A 52 -17.23 2.34 -5.20
CA PRO A 52 -16.52 3.36 -4.44
C PRO A 52 -15.04 2.99 -4.37
N TRP A 53 -14.19 3.93 -4.76
CA TRP A 53 -12.74 3.79 -4.68
C TRP A 53 -12.28 4.18 -3.28
N ALA A 54 -11.24 3.51 -2.80
CA ALA A 54 -10.44 3.97 -1.68
C ALA A 54 -9.02 4.28 -2.15
N LEU A 55 -8.43 5.30 -1.55
CA LEU A 55 -7.11 5.79 -1.90
C LEU A 55 -6.21 5.89 -0.67
N LEU A 56 -5.02 5.32 -0.81
CA LEU A 56 -3.92 5.47 0.13
C LEU A 56 -2.84 6.32 -0.52
N ASP A 57 -2.47 7.45 0.09
CA ASP A 57 -1.24 8.17 -0.27
C ASP A 57 -0.10 7.57 0.54
N ALA A 58 0.89 7.00 -0.16
CA ALA A 58 2.01 6.35 0.50
C ALA A 58 3.33 6.61 -0.22
N GLU A 59 4.42 6.53 0.53
CA GLU A 59 5.79 6.54 0.04
C GLU A 59 6.48 5.21 0.34
N LEU A 60 7.30 4.76 -0.60
CA LEU A 60 8.25 3.68 -0.45
C LEU A 60 9.65 4.20 -0.73
N CYS A 61 10.59 3.83 0.12
CA CYS A 61 12.00 4.05 -0.09
C CYS A 61 12.74 2.71 -0.09
N ALA A 62 13.61 2.52 -1.09
CA ALA A 62 14.53 1.40 -1.08
C ALA A 62 15.46 1.49 0.14
N GLY A 63 15.85 0.32 0.65
CA GLY A 63 16.84 0.24 1.72
C GLY A 63 18.23 0.65 1.26
N LEU A 64 19.19 0.53 2.19
CA LEU A 64 20.58 0.91 1.94
C LEU A 64 21.37 -0.16 1.17
N GLU A 65 20.86 -1.38 1.07
CA GLU A 65 21.62 -2.53 0.59
C GLU A 65 21.02 -3.19 -0.65
N SER A 66 19.76 -2.90 -0.99
CA SER A 66 19.09 -3.52 -2.13
C SER A 66 18.16 -2.55 -2.85
N LYS A 67 18.07 -2.72 -4.17
CA LYS A 67 17.02 -2.12 -4.98
C LYS A 67 15.65 -2.64 -4.53
N LEU A 68 14.64 -1.81 -4.72
CA LEU A 68 13.25 -2.16 -4.42
C LEU A 68 12.40 -1.93 -5.67
N THR A 69 11.59 -2.89 -6.08
CA THR A 69 10.66 -2.66 -7.18
C THR A 69 9.73 -1.49 -6.84
N LYS A 70 9.67 -0.52 -7.75
CA LYS A 70 8.93 0.72 -7.55
C LYS A 70 7.43 0.46 -7.79
N THR A 71 6.71 0.03 -6.74
CA THR A 71 5.31 -0.39 -6.86
C THR A 71 4.45 -0.16 -5.63
N GLY A 72 3.18 0.16 -5.83
CA GLY A 72 2.16 0.18 -4.77
C GLY A 72 1.63 -1.20 -4.36
N TYR A 73 1.97 -2.27 -5.09
CA TYR A 73 1.39 -3.61 -4.90
C TYR A 73 1.61 -4.26 -3.55
N GLY A 74 2.65 -3.85 -2.82
CA GLY A 74 2.88 -4.34 -1.47
C GLY A 74 1.79 -3.90 -0.49
N PHE A 75 1.05 -2.84 -0.80
CA PHE A 75 0.04 -2.31 0.11
C PHE A 75 -1.29 -3.08 0.02
N SER A 76 -1.85 -3.31 1.20
CA SER A 76 -3.13 -3.95 1.41
C SER A 76 -3.87 -3.23 2.54
N LEU A 77 -5.19 -3.35 2.53
CA LEU A 77 -6.07 -2.84 3.58
C LEU A 77 -6.65 -3.99 4.37
N LEU A 78 -6.81 -3.81 5.67
CA LEU A 78 -7.42 -4.79 6.57
C LEU A 78 -8.68 -4.20 7.20
N ASP A 79 -9.78 -4.95 7.18
CA ASP A 79 -10.97 -4.60 7.96
C ASP A 79 -10.93 -5.16 9.39
N ALA A 80 -11.98 -4.88 10.16
CA ALA A 80 -12.12 -5.32 11.55
C ALA A 80 -12.15 -6.85 11.72
N ASP A 81 -12.57 -7.59 10.67
CA ASP A 81 -12.55 -9.05 10.62
C ASP A 81 -11.19 -9.60 10.15
N ASN A 82 -10.19 -8.72 9.96
CA ASN A 82 -8.87 -9.03 9.42
C ASN A 82 -8.92 -9.58 7.98
N ARG A 83 -9.97 -9.25 7.21
CA ARG A 83 -10.03 -9.55 5.77
C ARG A 83 -9.13 -8.58 5.02
N GLU A 84 -8.38 -9.11 4.06
CA GLU A 84 -7.39 -8.36 3.30
C GLU A 84 -7.91 -7.94 1.93
N TYR A 85 -7.82 -6.64 1.63
CA TYR A 85 -8.15 -6.06 0.34
C TYR A 85 -6.85 -5.63 -0.34
N LYS A 86 -6.55 -6.24 -1.48
CA LYS A 86 -5.33 -5.94 -2.25
C LYS A 86 -5.51 -4.68 -3.09
N SER A 87 -4.41 -3.97 -3.32
CA SER A 87 -4.38 -2.84 -4.24
C SER A 87 -4.77 -3.29 -5.64
N CYS A 88 -5.29 -2.37 -6.43
CA CYS A 88 -5.50 -2.59 -7.84
C CYS A 88 -4.19 -2.87 -8.59
N ASP A 89 -4.35 -3.49 -9.76
CA ASP A 89 -3.26 -3.80 -10.66
C ASP A 89 -2.45 -2.55 -11.02
N SER A 90 -1.13 -2.57 -10.87
CA SER A 90 -0.23 -1.48 -11.22
C SER A 90 -0.35 -1.09 -12.69
N THR A 91 -0.65 -2.02 -13.59
CA THR A 91 -0.84 -1.71 -15.02
C THR A 91 -2.14 -0.94 -15.30
N ALA A 92 -3.02 -0.86 -14.32
CA ALA A 92 -4.34 -0.24 -14.42
C ALA A 92 -4.65 0.56 -13.14
N GLN A 93 -3.83 1.58 -12.85
CA GLN A 93 -4.07 2.50 -11.73
C GLN A 93 -5.04 3.61 -12.13
N PRO A 94 -6.15 3.81 -11.38
CA PRO A 94 -7.14 4.82 -11.71
C PRO A 94 -6.73 6.25 -11.36
N PHE A 95 -5.75 6.45 -10.48
CA PHE A 95 -5.44 7.76 -9.91
C PHE A 95 -3.95 8.05 -10.02
N THR A 96 -3.58 9.33 -10.21
CA THR A 96 -2.19 9.79 -10.32
C THR A 96 -1.91 10.95 -9.34
N PRO A 97 -0.65 11.14 -8.90
CA PRO A 97 0.54 10.33 -9.19
C PRO A 97 0.51 8.96 -8.49
N ILE A 98 1.31 8.01 -8.96
CA ILE A 98 1.43 6.67 -8.38
C ILE A 98 2.88 6.38 -8.01
N ILE A 99 3.07 5.45 -7.07
CA ILE A 99 4.42 5.05 -6.63
C ILE A 99 5.25 4.54 -7.81
N GLY A 100 4.67 3.80 -8.76
CA GLY A 100 5.32 3.50 -10.05
C GLY A 100 4.66 2.37 -10.82
N LEU A 101 4.97 2.30 -12.12
CA LEU A 101 4.45 1.31 -13.09
C LEU A 101 5.52 0.30 -13.53
N SER A 102 6.80 0.66 -13.40
CA SER A 102 7.94 -0.13 -13.85
C SER A 102 9.23 0.37 -13.21
N GLY A 103 10.25 -0.49 -13.23
CA GLY A 103 11.59 -0.20 -12.73
C GLY A 103 11.75 -0.41 -11.23
N ASP A 104 12.98 -0.19 -10.79
CA ASP A 104 13.37 -0.28 -9.40
C ASP A 104 13.74 1.10 -8.86
N LEU A 105 13.44 1.32 -7.58
CA LEU A 105 14.09 2.34 -6.77
C LEU A 105 15.54 1.91 -6.53
N GLY A 106 16.46 2.78 -6.90
CA GLY A 106 17.86 2.71 -6.50
C GLY A 106 18.00 2.83 -4.98
N VAL A 107 19.18 2.47 -4.47
CA VAL A 107 19.49 2.54 -3.03
C VAL A 107 19.22 3.95 -2.49
N GLY A 108 18.43 4.03 -1.43
CA GLY A 108 18.04 5.30 -0.80
C GLY A 108 17.03 6.16 -1.59
N GLU A 109 16.61 5.74 -2.78
CA GLU A 109 15.57 6.44 -3.54
C GLU A 109 14.18 6.16 -2.96
N CYS A 110 13.32 7.17 -3.04
CA CYS A 110 11.94 7.09 -2.62
C CYS A 110 10.99 7.38 -3.79
N ALA A 111 9.81 6.79 -3.75
CA ALA A 111 8.68 7.17 -4.58
C ALA A 111 7.41 7.25 -3.77
N ARG A 112 6.63 8.30 -4.03
CA ARG A 112 5.35 8.56 -3.39
C ARG A 112 4.25 8.63 -4.43
N GLY A 113 3.07 8.16 -4.06
CA GLY A 113 1.87 8.33 -4.86
C GLY A 113 0.70 7.55 -4.29
N TYR A 114 -0.39 7.57 -5.03
CA TYR A 114 -1.59 6.87 -4.68
C TYR A 114 -1.47 5.37 -4.93
N VAL A 115 -2.05 4.62 -4.00
CA VAL A 115 -2.39 3.21 -4.14
C VAL A 115 -3.89 3.08 -4.05
N SER A 116 -4.49 2.46 -5.07
CA SER A 116 -5.94 2.44 -5.25
C SER A 116 -6.52 1.09 -4.89
N PHE A 117 -7.71 1.09 -4.30
CA PHE A 117 -8.42 -0.10 -3.88
C PHE A 117 -9.88 -0.01 -4.31
N ALA A 118 -10.42 -1.13 -4.78
CA ALA A 118 -11.86 -1.29 -4.98
C ALA A 118 -12.41 -2.01 -3.74
N LEU A 119 -13.18 -1.31 -2.92
CA LEU A 119 -13.75 -1.86 -1.69
C LEU A 119 -15.25 -2.15 -1.88
N PRO A 120 -15.79 -3.17 -1.20
CA PRO A 120 -17.24 -3.30 -1.08
C PRO A 120 -17.81 -2.11 -0.29
N GLU A 121 -19.05 -1.74 -0.59
CA GLU A 121 -19.74 -0.68 0.15
C GLU A 121 -19.84 -1.02 1.64
N GLY A 122 -19.55 -0.04 2.49
CA GLY A 122 -19.58 -0.21 3.95
C GLY A 122 -18.37 -0.92 4.56
N ALA A 123 -17.33 -1.25 3.79
CA ALA A 123 -16.10 -1.83 4.34
C ALA A 123 -15.43 -0.88 5.34
N GLN A 124 -15.38 -1.28 6.61
CA GLN A 124 -14.68 -0.54 7.66
C GLN A 124 -13.23 -1.00 7.74
N ILE A 125 -12.34 -0.24 7.09
CA ILE A 125 -10.91 -0.49 7.12
C ILE A 125 -10.32 0.04 8.44
N VAL A 126 -9.53 -0.79 9.11
CA VAL A 126 -8.92 -0.49 10.41
C VAL A 126 -7.39 -0.47 10.36
N ALA A 127 -6.79 -1.00 9.30
CA ALA A 127 -5.35 -0.98 9.15
C ALA A 127 -4.90 -1.00 7.68
N VAL A 128 -3.68 -0.49 7.48
CA VAL A 128 -2.88 -0.65 6.26
C VAL A 128 -1.78 -1.65 6.55
N ARG A 129 -1.47 -2.51 5.60
CA ARG A 129 -0.33 -3.43 5.67
C ARG A 129 0.51 -3.28 4.42
N TRP A 130 1.83 -3.36 4.58
CA TRP A 130 2.76 -3.48 3.46
C TRP A 130 3.53 -4.80 3.54
N ASP A 131 3.42 -5.60 2.48
CA ASP A 131 4.13 -6.86 2.33
C ASP A 131 4.32 -7.19 0.85
N TYR A 132 5.56 -7.18 0.38
CA TYR A 132 5.91 -7.46 -1.00
C TYR A 132 7.06 -8.47 -1.05
N PRO A 133 7.06 -9.44 -1.99
CA PRO A 133 8.15 -10.39 -2.15
C PRO A 133 9.51 -9.69 -2.26
N GLY A 134 10.47 -10.14 -1.45
CA GLY A 134 11.80 -9.52 -1.40
C GLY A 134 11.88 -8.21 -0.59
N GLY A 135 10.76 -7.74 -0.01
CA GLY A 135 10.67 -6.52 0.81
C GLY A 135 10.95 -6.70 2.30
N GLY A 136 11.02 -7.94 2.79
CA GLY A 136 11.29 -8.27 4.19
C GLY A 136 10.16 -7.91 5.17
N GLY A 137 8.93 -7.75 4.66
CA GLY A 137 7.72 -7.44 5.43
C GLY A 137 7.24 -8.62 6.33
N PRO A 138 6.08 -8.49 6.98
CA PRO A 138 5.10 -7.40 6.82
C PRO A 138 5.33 -6.20 7.76
N LEU A 139 4.90 -5.02 7.31
CA LEU A 139 4.72 -3.79 8.12
C LEU A 139 3.22 -3.49 8.28
N ARG A 140 2.82 -2.85 9.38
CA ARG A 140 1.40 -2.56 9.66
C ARG A 140 1.19 -1.16 10.25
N TRP A 141 0.12 -0.49 9.84
CA TRP A 141 -0.32 0.79 10.40
C TRP A 141 -1.80 0.75 10.75
N THR A 142 -2.15 1.18 11.95
CA THR A 142 -3.55 1.25 12.40
C THR A 142 -4.18 2.57 11.96
N LEU A 143 -5.40 2.48 11.44
CA LEU A 143 -6.29 3.62 11.17
C LEU A 143 -7.10 3.83 12.44
N LYS A 144 -6.86 4.94 13.15
CA LYS A 144 -7.62 5.31 14.36
C LYS A 144 -8.98 5.87 14.01
#